data_AF-A0A3D5Q8G0-F1
#
_entry.id   AF-A0A3D5Q8G0-F1
#
_cell.length_a   1.000
_cell.length_b   1.000
_cell.length_c   1.000
_cell.angle_alpha   90.00
_cell.angle_beta   90.00
_cell.angle_gamma   90.00
#
_symmetry.space_group_name_H-M   'P 1'
#
loop_
_entity.id
_entity.type
_entity.pdbx_description
1 polymer ?
#
loop_
_entity_poly.entity_id
_entity_poly.type
_entity_poly.pdbx_seq_one_letter_code
_entity_poly.pdbx_strand_id
1 'polypeptide(L)' 'MNLAVNAVVKVDGENVDFALRLLKKKIEREGLIREIKKHTYYEKPTEVRRKKVLKAKRKQQKLVRKLQEKYKYY' A
#
# COMPACT_ATOMS: atom_id res chain seq x y z
N MET A 1 -16.23 14.37 -5.48
CA MET A 1 -15.23 13.63 -6.29
C MET A 1 -13.87 14.14 -5.88
N ASN A 2 -13.13 13.42 -5.03
CA ASN A 2 -11.80 13.87 -4.61
C ASN A 2 -10.87 13.80 -5.81
N LEU A 3 -10.47 14.97 -6.31
CA LEU A 3 -9.48 15.11 -7.36
C LEU A 3 -8.20 14.40 -6.89
N ALA A 4 -7.82 13.38 -7.64
CA ALA A 4 -6.77 12.42 -7.33
C ALA A 4 -5.38 13.08 -7.36
N VAL A 5 -5.03 13.81 -6.31
CA VAL A 5 -3.64 14.18 -6.06
C VAL A 5 -3.17 13.45 -4.81
N ASN A 6 -2.85 12.16 -4.98
CA ASN A 6 -2.47 11.30 -3.86
C ASN A 6 -1.08 11.69 -3.32
N ALA A 7 -0.09 11.96 -4.18
CA ALA A 7 1.27 12.30 -3.75
C ALA A 7 1.73 13.70 -4.21
N VAL A 8 1.81 14.65 -3.28
CA VAL A 8 2.43 15.98 -3.47
C VAL A 8 3.59 16.18 -2.50
N VAL A 9 4.68 16.79 -2.97
CA VAL A 9 5.83 17.22 -2.17
C VAL A 9 6.16 18.67 -2.53
N LYS A 10 6.34 19.53 -1.53
CA LYS A 10 6.82 20.90 -1.72
C LYS A 10 8.34 20.88 -1.87
N VAL A 11 8.86 21.66 -2.81
CA VAL A 11 10.30 21.87 -2.98
C VAL A 11 10.69 23.15 -2.25
N ASP A 12 11.69 23.07 -1.37
CA ASP A 12 12.23 24.23 -0.68
C ASP A 12 13.64 24.53 -1.23
N GLY A 13 13.84 25.75 -1.74
CA GLY A 13 15.12 26.20 -2.31
C GLY A 13 15.55 25.43 -3.56
N GLU A 14 16.86 25.12 -3.68
CA GLU A 14 17.46 24.40 -4.82
C GLU A 14 17.43 22.86 -4.67
N ASN A 15 16.81 22.32 -3.61
CA ASN A 15 16.97 20.92 -3.23
C ASN A 15 15.97 19.96 -3.93
N VAL A 16 15.91 20.04 -5.26
CA VAL A 16 14.93 19.32 -6.11
C VAL A 16 15.10 17.80 -6.01
N ASP A 17 16.33 17.29 -6.00
CA ASP A 17 16.61 15.85 -5.92
C ASP A 17 16.06 15.22 -4.64
N PHE A 18 16.14 15.96 -3.53
CA PHE A 18 15.58 15.53 -2.26
C PHE A 18 14.05 15.44 -2.32
N ALA A 19 13.40 16.44 -2.92
CA ALA A 19 11.95 16.44 -3.11
C ALA A 19 11.48 15.29 -4.02
N LEU A 20 12.21 14.98 -5.09
CA LEU A 20 11.94 13.82 -5.96
C LEU A 20 12.03 12.50 -5.19
N ARG A 21 13.04 12.35 -4.32
CA ARG A 21 13.19 11.15 -3.49
C ARG A 21 12.04 11.00 -2.48
N LEU A 22 11.60 12.10 -1.88
CA LEU A 22 10.44 12.12 -0.99
C LEU A 22 9.15 11.77 -1.74
N LEU A 23 8.98 12.29 -2.95
CA LEU A 23 7.81 12.04 -3.78
C LEU A 23 7.72 10.55 -4.12
N LYS A 24 8.83 9.94 -4.56
CA LYS A 24 8.92 8.50 -4.81
C LYS A 24 8.48 7.69 -3.57
N LYS A 25 9.03 8.02 -2.39
CA LYS A 25 8.64 7.34 -1.14
C LYS A 25 7.16 7.53 -0.80
N LYS A 26 6.59 8.70 -1.09
CA LYS A 26 5.17 9.00 -0.85
C LYS A 26 4.27 8.17 -1.78
N ILE A 27 4.59 8.11 -3.08
CA ILE A 27 3.93 7.26 -4.08
C ILE A 27 3.95 5.79 -3.67
N GLU A 28 5.10 5.29 -3.20
CA GLU A 28 5.27 3.92 -2.73
C GLU A 28 4.44 3.62 -1.48
N ARG A 29 4.41 4.56 -0.51
CA ARG A 29 3.65 4.44 0.74
C ARG A 29 2.15 4.40 0.50
N GLU A 30 1.66 5.26 -0.39
CA GLU A 30 0.25 5.31 -0.78
C GLU A 30 -0.14 4.10 -1.63
N GLY A 31 0.83 3.41 -2.23
CA GLY A 31 0.60 2.21 -3.01
C GLY A 31 -0.01 2.48 -4.38
N LEU A 32 0.18 3.70 -4.91
CA LEU A 32 -0.44 4.17 -6.15
C LEU A 32 -0.15 3.23 -7.33
N ILE A 33 1.12 2.83 -7.48
CA ILE A 33 1.55 1.89 -8.53
C ILE A 33 0.84 0.53 -8.40
N ARG A 34 0.60 0.07 -7.17
CA ARG A 34 -0.11 -1.20 -6.92
C ARG A 34 -1.58 -1.09 -7.29
N GLU A 35 -2.18 0.06 -7.04
CA GLU A 35 -3.56 0.34 -7.42
C GLU A 35 -3.72 0.42 -8.93
N ILE A 36 -2.84 1.14 -9.63
CA ILE A 36 -2.80 1.17 -11.10
C ILE A 36 -2.73 -0.25 -11.66
N LYS A 37 -1.75 -1.06 -11.20
CA LYS A 37 -1.57 -2.45 -11.63
C LYS A 37 -2.76 -3.36 -11.35
N LYS A 38 -3.61 -3.01 -10.37
CA LYS A 38 -4.83 -3.76 -10.07
C LYS A 38 -5.95 -3.44 -11.06
N HIS A 39 -5.95 -2.23 -11.62
CA HIS A 39 -6.99 -1.76 -12.53
C HIS A 39 -6.59 -1.83 -14.02
N THR A 40 -5.39 -2.34 -14.35
CA THR A 40 -4.94 -2.48 -15.75
C THR A 40 -5.72 -3.52 -16.56
N TYR A 41 -6.43 -4.42 -15.89
CA TYR A 41 -7.25 -5.44 -16.53
C TYR A 41 -8.57 -5.61 -15.79
N TYR A 42 -9.59 -6.10 -16.50
CA TYR A 42 -10.85 -6.49 -15.88
C TYR A 42 -10.63 -7.71 -14.98
N GLU A 43 -10.97 -7.57 -13.71
CA GLU A 43 -10.98 -8.66 -12.75
C GLU A 43 -12.44 -9.06 -12.48
N LYS A 44 -12.77 -10.34 -12.71
CA LYS A 44 -14.15 -10.82 -12.50
C LYS A 44 -14.55 -10.59 -11.03
N PRO A 45 -15.79 -10.12 -10.74
CA PRO A 45 -16.21 -9.78 -9.38
C PRO A 45 -16.04 -10.93 -8.37
N THR A 46 -16.22 -12.18 -8.82
CA THR A 46 -16.00 -13.37 -8.00
C THR A 46 -14.53 -13.54 -7.60
N GLU A 47 -13.59 -13.24 -8.50
CA GLU A 47 -12.15 -13.32 -8.22
C GLU A 47 -11.73 -12.21 -7.25
N VAL A 48 -12.25 -11.00 -7.44
CA VAL A 48 -12.04 -9.87 -6.50
C VAL A 48 -12.48 -10.26 -5.09
N ARG A 49 -13.69 -10.84 -4.95
CA ARG A 49 -14.22 -11.33 -3.66
C ARG A 49 -13.34 -12.42 -3.06
N ARG A 50 -12.93 -13.41 -3.85
CA ARG A 50 -12.03 -14.49 -3.41
C ARG A 50 -10.68 -13.95 -2.92
N LYS A 51 -10.04 -13.06 -3.69
CA LYS A 51 -8.78 -12.42 -3.28
C LYS A 51 -8.93 -11.60 -2.00
N LYS A 52 -10.05 -10.89 -1.81
CA LYS A 52 -10.33 -10.12 -0.58
C LYS A 52 -10.37 -11.02 0.65
N VAL A 53 -11.09 -12.14 0.58
CA VAL A 53 -11.19 -13.12 1.69
C VAL A 53 -9.82 -13.74 2.00
N LEU A 54 -9.09 -14.19 0.98
CA LEU A 54 -7.75 -14.75 1.16
C LEU A 54 -6.79 -13.75 1.81
N LYS A 55 -6.84 -12.47 1.38
CA LYS A 55 -6.01 -11.40 1.96
C LYS A 55 -6.35 -11.16 3.43
N ALA A 56 -7.63 -11.19 3.80
CA ALA A 56 -8.07 -11.05 5.19
C ALA A 56 -7.57 -12.23 6.05
N LYS A 57 -7.74 -13.48 5.59
CA LYS A 57 -7.24 -14.68 6.29
C LYS A 57 -5.72 -14.62 6.51
N ARG A 58 -4.96 -14.26 5.47
CA ARG A 58 -3.49 -14.10 5.57
C ARG A 58 -3.09 -13.01 6.57
N LYS A 59 -3.81 -11.88 6.62
CA LYS A 59 -3.57 -10.83 7.62
C LYS A 59 -3.81 -11.33 9.04
N GLN A 60 -4.90 -12.05 9.26
CA GLN A 60 -5.24 -12.61 10.58
C GLN A 60 -4.20 -13.63 11.03
N GLN A 61 -3.80 -14.57 10.16
CA GLN A 61 -2.75 -15.55 10.46
C GLN A 61 -1.42 -14.86 10.81
N LYS A 62 -1.05 -13.80 10.09
CA LYS A 62 0.15 -13.02 10.40
C LYS A 62 0.07 -12.33 11.76
N LEU A 63 -1.10 -11.83 12.15
CA LEU A 63 -1.31 -11.22 13.47
C LEU A 63 -1.16 -12.25 14.60
N VAL A 64 -1.83 -13.40 14.46
CA VAL A 64 -1.74 -14.50 15.44
C VAL A 64 -0.29 -14.94 15.60
N ARG A 65 0.44 -15.14 14.48
CA ARG A 65 1.86 -15.50 14.53
C ARG A 65 2.71 -14.48 15.31
N LYS A 66 2.51 -13.19 15.04
CA LYS A 66 3.23 -12.12 15.77
C LYS A 66 2.90 -12.09 17.26
N LEU A 67 1.65 -12.36 17.63
CA LEU A 67 1.25 -12.45 19.02
C LEU A 67 1.90 -13.65 19.71
N GLN A 68 1.87 -14.83 19.08
CA GLN A 68 2.56 -16.03 19.59
C GLN A 68 4.06 -15.81 19.75
N GLU A 69 4.70 -15.21 18.73
CA GLU A 69 6.11 -14.79 18.81
C GLU A 69 6.33 -13.89 20.02
N LYS A 70 5.49 -12.87 20.23
CA LYS A 70 5.57 -11.98 21.40
C LYS A 70 5.44 -12.76 22.71
N TYR A 71 4.41 -13.58 22.89
CA TYR A 71 4.16 -14.34 24.12
C TYR A 71 5.23 -15.40 24.41
N LYS A 72 5.97 -15.88 23.41
CA LYS A 72 7.07 -16.84 23.60
C LYS A 72 8.27 -16.24 24.34
N TYR A 73 8.45 -14.91 24.29
CA TYR A 73 9.58 -14.22 24.93
C TYR A 73 9.26 -13.66 26.32
N TYR A 74 8.01 -13.78 26.78
CA TYR A 74 7.59 -13.49 28.16
C TYR A 74 7.47 -14.79 28.94
#